data_AF-A0A848NFI5-F1
#
_entry.id   AF-A0A848NFI5-F1
#
_cell.length_a   1.000
_cell.length_b   1.000
_cell.length_c   1.000
_cell.angle_alpha   90.00
_cell.angle_beta   90.00
_cell.angle_gamma   90.00
#
_symmetry.space_group_name_H-M   'P 1'
#
loop_
_entity.id
_entity.type
_entity.pdbx_description
1 polymer ?
#
loop_
_entity_poly.entity_id
_entity_poly.type
_entity_poly.pdbx_seq_one_letter_code
_entity_poly.pdbx_strand_id
1 'polypeptide(L)' 'MKAGRKQPYTAAGITRLACVRCGGQARFQWNVCADGNLFRPICTPCDIALNELVLKWMKDPHWKAKIAAYRQEKELRP' A
#
# COMPACT_ATOMS: atom_id res chain seq x y z
N MET A 1 -20.47 8.73 2.38
CA MET A 1 -19.11 8.16 2.29
C MET A 1 -18.68 7.70 3.68
N LYS A 2 -18.19 6.46 3.87
CA LYS A 2 -17.66 6.02 5.18
C LYS A 2 -16.54 6.97 5.60
N ALA A 3 -16.56 7.43 6.86
CA ALA A 3 -15.49 8.25 7.42
C ALA A 3 -14.14 7.52 7.24
N GLY A 4 -13.21 8.16 6.55
CA GLY A 4 -11.85 7.67 6.43
C GLY A 4 -10.96 8.18 7.57
N ARG A 5 -9.80 7.54 7.76
CA ARG A 5 -8.84 7.94 8.78
C ARG A 5 -7.86 8.98 8.22
N LYS A 6 -7.75 10.16 8.85
CA LYS A 6 -6.78 11.20 8.50
C LYS A 6 -5.40 11.03 9.12
N GLN A 7 -5.26 10.10 10.07
CA GLN A 7 -4.01 9.79 10.75
C GLN A 7 -3.59 8.35 10.41
N PRO A 8 -2.29 8.03 10.40
CA PRO A 8 -1.86 6.66 10.18
C PRO A 8 -2.49 5.68 11.18
N TYR A 9 -2.71 4.44 10.73
CA TYR A 9 -2.97 3.31 11.60
C TYR A 9 -1.68 2.87 12.30
N THR A 10 -1.80 2.36 13.52
CA THR A 10 -0.70 1.69 14.20
C THR A 10 -0.42 0.33 13.57
N ALA A 11 0.76 -0.24 13.82
CA ALA A 11 1.10 -1.59 13.34
C ALA A 11 0.11 -2.66 13.83
N ALA A 12 -0.35 -2.57 15.08
CA ALA A 12 -1.39 -3.47 15.58
C ALA A 12 -2.80 -3.14 15.06
N GLY A 13 -3.04 -1.88 14.67
CA GLY A 13 -4.33 -1.42 14.17
C GLY A 13 -4.59 -1.83 12.72
N ILE A 14 -3.55 -1.81 11.87
CA ILE A 14 -3.68 -2.12 10.45
C ILE A 14 -4.03 -3.59 10.21
N THR A 15 -3.54 -4.50 11.04
CA THR A 15 -3.78 -5.96 10.93
C THR A 15 -5.21 -6.39 11.27
N ARG A 16 -6.04 -5.45 11.73
CA ARG A 16 -7.48 -5.68 11.99
C ARG A 16 -8.37 -5.23 10.84
N LEU A 17 -7.79 -4.74 9.75
CA LEU A 17 -8.50 -4.10 8.65
C LEU A 17 -8.37 -4.90 7.37
N ALA A 18 -9.41 -4.84 6.55
CA ALA A 18 -9.38 -5.39 5.21
C ALA A 18 -8.74 -4.39 4.22
N CYS A 19 -8.02 -4.93 3.24
CA CYS A 19 -7.51 -4.21 2.10
C CYS A 19 -8.67 -3.57 1.33
N VAL A 20 -8.60 -2.26 1.09
CA VAL A 20 -9.67 -1.53 0.38
C VAL A 20 -9.84 -1.97 -1.07
N ARG A 21 -8.81 -2.58 -1.68
CA ARG A 21 -8.83 -3.00 -3.09
C ARG A 21 -9.43 -4.41 -3.29
N CYS A 22 -9.08 -5.36 -2.43
CA CYS A 22 -9.43 -6.77 -2.64
C CYS A 22 -10.03 -7.50 -1.44
N GLY A 23 -10.17 -6.83 -0.29
CA GLY A 23 -10.73 -7.44 0.93
C GLY A 23 -9.79 -8.34 1.73
N GLY A 24 -8.60 -8.70 1.22
CA GLY A 24 -7.61 -9.48 1.97
C GLY A 24 -7.05 -8.75 3.19
N GLN A 25 -6.37 -9.45 4.11
CA GLN A 25 -5.85 -8.84 5.34
C GLN A 25 -4.85 -7.72 5.04
N ALA A 26 -5.09 -6.52 5.60
CA ALA A 26 -4.21 -5.38 5.40
C ALA A 26 -2.94 -5.49 6.25
N ARG A 27 -1.84 -4.96 5.70
CA ARG A 27 -0.54 -4.84 6.37
C ARG A 27 0.09 -3.47 6.17
N PHE A 28 -0.29 -2.80 5.08
CA PHE A 28 0.21 -1.48 4.71
C PHE A 28 -0.95 -0.48 4.65
N GLN A 29 -0.60 0.78 4.54
CA GLN A 29 -1.53 1.87 4.39
C GLN A 29 -0.96 2.88 3.41
N TRP A 30 -1.81 3.39 2.53
CA TRP A 30 -1.43 4.43 1.57
C TRP A 30 -2.14 5.73 1.89
N ASN A 31 -1.43 6.85 1.91
CA ASN A 31 -2.05 8.16 2.04
C ASN A 31 -2.48 8.66 0.66
N VAL A 32 -3.79 8.84 0.46
CA VAL A 32 -4.36 9.20 -0.84
C VAL A 32 -4.77 10.66 -0.82
N CYS A 33 -3.95 11.53 -1.40
CA CYS A 33 -4.18 12.99 -1.35
C CYS A 33 -5.52 13.40 -1.98
N ALA A 34 -5.86 12.82 -3.13
CA ALA A 34 -7.10 13.10 -3.86
C ALA A 34 -8.36 12.52 -3.20
N ASP A 35 -8.20 11.65 -2.20
CA ASP A 35 -9.28 11.06 -1.42
C ASP A 35 -9.27 11.68 -0.01
N GLY A 36 -9.25 13.02 0.05
CA GLY A 36 -9.32 13.76 1.31
C GLY A 36 -8.13 13.58 2.25
N ASN A 37 -6.95 13.25 1.72
CA ASN A 37 -5.75 12.88 2.48
C ASN A 37 -5.99 11.72 3.46
N LEU A 38 -6.78 10.73 3.05
CA LEU A 38 -7.11 9.58 3.88
C LEU A 38 -6.05 8.47 3.78
N PHE A 39 -5.81 7.80 4.90
CA PHE A 39 -4.99 6.59 4.96
C PHE A 39 -5.87 5.38 4.64
N ARG A 40 -5.55 4.67 3.55
CA ARG A 40 -6.29 3.51 3.06
C ARG A 40 -5.53 2.21 3.30
N PRO A 41 -6.10 1.24 4.04
CA PRO A 41 -5.44 -0.03 4.30
C PRO A 41 -5.33 -0.89 3.03
N ILE A 42 -4.17 -1.50 2.79
CA ILE A 42 -3.93 -2.40 1.66
C ILE A 42 -3.11 -3.63 2.09
N CYS A 43 -3.33 -4.75 1.42
CA CYS A 43 -2.58 -5.99 1.61
C CYS A 43 -1.27 -5.99 0.80
N THR A 44 -0.33 -6.88 1.14
CA THR A 44 0.99 -6.97 0.48
C THR A 44 0.93 -7.05 -1.04
N PRO A 45 0.10 -7.93 -1.67
CA PRO A 45 0.04 -7.99 -3.13
C PRO A 45 -0.47 -6.70 -3.78
N CYS A 46 -1.44 -6.02 -3.15
CA CYS A 46 -1.99 -4.76 -3.65
C CYS A 46 -1.00 -3.61 -3.47
N ASP A 47 -0.24 -3.61 -2.38
CA ASP A 47 0.81 -2.63 -2.11
C ASP A 47 1.98 -2.73 -3.11
N ILE A 48 2.43 -3.95 -3.43
CA ILE A 48 3.43 -4.17 -4.49
C ILE A 48 2.89 -3.67 -5.84
N ALA A 49 1.65 -4.03 -6.20
CA ALA A 49 1.05 -3.59 -7.46
C ALA A 49 0.89 -2.06 -7.54
N LEU A 50 0.54 -1.41 -6.43
CA LEU A 50 0.41 0.05 -6.37
C LEU A 50 1.77 0.74 -6.53
N ASN A 51 2.80 0.27 -5.83
CA ASN A 51 4.16 0.82 -5.96
C ASN A 51 4.69 0.63 -7.39
N GLU A 52 4.46 -0.52 -8.02
CA GLU A 52 4.84 -0.75 -9.41
C GLU A 52 4.17 0.25 -10.37
N LEU A 53 2.85 0.45 -10.20
CA LEU A 53 2.08 1.40 -11.00
C LEU A 53 2.62 2.83 -10.84
N VAL A 54 2.87 3.26 -9.60
CA VAL A 54 3.37 4.61 -9.31
C VAL A 54 4.78 4.81 -9.87
N LEU A 55 5.69 3.84 -9.72
CA LEU A 55 7.03 3.92 -10.30
C LEU A 55 7.01 4.04 -11.83
N LYS A 56 6.16 3.25 -12.51
CA LYS A 56 5.96 3.36 -13.96
C LYS A 56 5.38 4.72 -14.35
N TRP A 57 4.39 5.20 -13.61
CA TRP A 57 3.74 6.49 -13.86
C TRP A 57 4.71 7.67 -13.72
N MET A 58 5.58 7.63 -12.70
CA MET A 58 6.64 8.61 -12.50
C MET A 58 7.78 8.51 -13.53
N LYS A 59 7.73 7.54 -14.45
CA LYS A 59 8.78 7.25 -15.44
C LYS A 59 10.14 7.01 -14.79
N ASP A 60 10.16 6.33 -13.64
CA ASP A 60 11.40 5.99 -12.96
C ASP A 60 12.23 5.03 -13.84
N PRO A 61 13.47 5.37 -14.24
CA PRO A 61 14.26 4.56 -15.17
C PRO A 61 14.67 3.20 -14.57
N HIS A 62 14.60 3.06 -13.25
CA HIS A 62 15.01 1.88 -12.50
C HIS A 62 13.82 1.16 -11.86
N TRP A 63 12.58 1.44 -12.29
CA TRP A 63 11.36 0.88 -11.67
C TRP A 63 11.40 -0.65 -11.55
N LYS A 64 11.94 -1.36 -12.56
CA LYS A 64 12.06 -2.82 -12.57
C LYS A 64 12.93 -3.33 -11.41
N ALA A 65 14.09 -2.72 -11.21
CA ALA A 65 15.01 -3.10 -10.15
C ALA A 65 14.41 -2.76 -8.77
N LYS A 66 13.80 -1.57 -8.64
CA LYS A 66 13.16 -1.12 -7.40
C LYS A 66 12.01 -2.03 -6.98
N ILE A 67 11.11 -2.39 -7.91
CA ILE A 67 9.98 -3.25 -7.57
C ILE A 67 10.41 -4.70 -7.29
N ALA A 68 11.46 -5.19 -7.95
CA ALA A 68 12.02 -6.52 -7.67
C ALA A 68 12.61 -6.59 -6.26
N ALA A 69 13.41 -5.58 -5.86
CA ALA A 69 13.96 -5.48 -4.51
C ALA A 69 12.84 -5.37 -3.46
N TYR A 70 11.83 -4.53 -3.74
CA TYR A 70 10.67 -4.37 -2.85
C TYR A 70 9.89 -5.66 -2.65
N ARG A 71 9.66 -6.42 -3.73
CA ARG A 71 8.98 -7.72 -3.67
C ARG A 71 9.75 -8.71 -2.79
N GLN A 72 11.07 -8.84 -3.00
CA GLN A 72 11.91 -9.72 -2.19
C GLN A 72 11.88 -9.33 -0.71
N GLU A 73 11.95 -8.03 -0.40
CA GLU A 73 11.86 -7.52 0.97
C GLU A 73 10.55 -7.96 1.66
N LYS A 74 9.41 -7.88 0.95
CA LYS A 74 8.09 -8.24 1.51
C LYS A 74 7.84 -9.74 1.58
N GLU A 75 8.49 -10.53 0.73
CA GLU A 75 8.42 -12.00 0.79
C GLU A 75 9.28 -12.57 1.95
N LEU A 76 10.43 -11.96 2.25
CA LEU A 76 11.33 -12.40 3.32
C LEU A 76 10.91 -11.96 4.72
N ARG A 77 10.10 -10.90 4.83
CA ARG A 77 9.59 -10.39 6.12
C ARG A 77 8.09 -10.09 6.03
N PRO A 78 7.25 -11.14 5.98
CA PRO A 78 5.81 -11.01 5.73
C PRO A 78 5.08 -10.24 6.83
#